data_AF-A0A3B0YA59-F1
#
_entry.id   AF-A0A3B0YA59-F1
#
_cell.length_a   1.000
_cell.length_b   1.000
_cell.length_c   1.000
_cell.angle_alpha   90.00
_cell.angle_beta   90.00
_cell.angle_gamma   90.00
#
_symmetry.space_group_name_H-M   'P 1'
#
loop_
_entity.id
_entity.type
_entity.pdbx_description
1 polymer ?
#
loop_
_entity_poly.entity_id
_entity_poly.type
_entity_poly.pdbx_seq_one_letter_code
_entity_poly.pdbx_strand_id
1 'polypeptide(L)' 'MGTKSMDQLPQAARDYLDKVESLCGVPIDIISTGPDREETLIKQHPFE' A
#
# COMPACT_ATOMS: atom_id res chain seq x y z
N MET A 1 -5.95 -2.39 -14.23
CA MET A 1 -5.68 -1.00 -13.83
C MET A 1 -5.37 -1.03 -12.35
N GLY A 2 -4.29 -0.38 -11.94
CA GLY A 2 -3.85 -0.32 -10.55
C GLY A 2 -4.85 0.44 -9.68
N THR A 3 -4.96 0.00 -8.44
CA THR A 3 -5.84 0.59 -7.44
C THR A 3 -5.33 1.98 -7.05
N LYS A 4 -6.20 2.99 -6.96
CA LYS A 4 -5.82 4.38 -6.66
C LYS A 4 -6.06 4.79 -5.19
N SER A 5 -6.64 3.91 -4.37
CA SER A 5 -6.76 4.11 -2.93
C SER A 5 -6.72 2.79 -2.15
N MET A 6 -6.45 2.86 -0.84
CA MET A 6 -6.44 1.70 0.05
C MET A 6 -7.81 1.02 0.17
N ASP A 7 -8.90 1.79 0.12
CA ASP A 7 -10.26 1.26 0.29
C ASP A 7 -10.71 0.43 -0.91
N GLN A 8 -10.17 0.72 -2.09
CA GLN A 8 -10.40 -0.04 -3.32
C GLN A 8 -9.64 -1.37 -3.34
N LEU A 9 -8.71 -1.61 -2.41
CA LEU A 9 -8.06 -2.92 -2.28
C LEU A 9 -9.09 -3.96 -1.81
N PRO A 10 -9.00 -5.21 -2.28
CA PRO A 10 -9.75 -6.31 -1.67
C PRO A 10 -9.37 -6.45 -0.19
N GLN A 11 -10.31 -6.90 0.66
CA GLN A 11 -10.05 -7.08 2.09
C GLN A 11 -8.82 -7.97 2.33
N ALA A 12 -8.72 -9.09 1.61
CA ALA A 12 -7.58 -10.01 1.71
C ALA A 12 -6.22 -9.35 1.38
N ALA A 13 -6.20 -8.34 0.51
CA ALA A 13 -4.98 -7.60 0.20
C ALA A 13 -4.59 -6.67 1.35
N ARG A 14 -5.55 -6.01 2.00
CA ARG A 14 -5.30 -5.23 3.22
C ARG A 14 -4.80 -6.13 4.36
N ASP A 15 -5.48 -7.25 4.60
CA ASP A 15 -5.08 -8.22 5.63
C ASP A 15 -3.65 -8.76 5.39
N TYR A 16 -3.28 -8.95 4.12
CA TYR A 16 -1.92 -9.33 3.74
C TYR A 16 -0.89 -8.25 4.07
N LEU A 17 -1.17 -6.99 3.74
CA LEU A 17 -0.29 -5.85 4.06
C LEU A 17 -0.11 -5.72 5.58
N ASP A 18 -1.19 -5.81 6.36
CA ASP A 18 -1.15 -5.76 7.82
C ASP A 18 -0.30 -6.91 8.40
N LYS A 19 -0.40 -8.11 7.80
CA LYS A 19 0.43 -9.24 8.20
C LYS A 19 1.90 -9.00 7.90
N VAL A 20 2.23 -8.40 6.76
CA VAL A 20 3.61 -8.05 6.40
C VAL A 20 4.17 -7.00 7.38
N GLU A 21 3.43 -5.93 7.67
CA GLU A 21 3.81 -4.92 8.67
C GLU A 21 4.10 -5.58 10.03
N SER A 22 3.22 -6.48 10.48
CA SER A 22 3.38 -7.22 11.73
C SER A 22 4.62 -8.12 11.77
N LEU A 23 4.98 -8.76 10.65
CA LEU A 23 6.14 -9.64 10.57
C LEU A 23 7.45 -8.86 10.48
N CYS A 24 7.46 -7.74 9.77
CA CYS A 24 8.64 -6.90 9.57
C CYS A 24 8.89 -5.95 10.74
N GLY A 25 7.87 -5.65 11.55
CA GLY A 25 7.96 -4.71 12.67
C GLY A 25 8.11 -3.24 12.24
N VAL A 26 7.79 -2.93 10.97
CA VAL A 26 7.87 -1.59 10.38
C VAL A 26 6.62 -1.33 9.53
N PRO A 27 6.17 -0.07 9.39
CA PRO A 27 5.04 0.27 8.55
C PRO A 27 5.36 0.15 7.06
N ILE A 28 4.33 -0.04 6.24
CA ILE A 28 4.38 0.08 4.79
C ILE A 28 3.93 1.49 4.42
N ASP A 29 4.88 2.31 3.96
CA ASP A 29 4.62 3.72 3.65
C ASP A 29 4.17 3.95 2.20
N ILE A 30 4.59 3.09 1.27
CA ILE A 30 4.34 3.24 -0.17
C ILE A 30 3.98 1.87 -0.79
N ILE A 31 2.93 1.83 -1.60
CA ILE A 31 2.46 0.63 -2.31
C ILE A 31 2.30 0.94 -3.80
N SER A 32 3.11 0.34 -4.66
CA SER A 32 2.92 0.41 -6.13
C SER A 32 1.90 -0.63 -6.57
N THR A 33 0.83 -0.18 -7.23
CA THR A 33 -0.29 -1.02 -7.69
C THR A 33 -0.29 -1.21 -9.21
N GLY A 34 0.64 -0.58 -9.92
CA GLY A 34 0.82 -0.73 -11.36
C GLY A 34 1.96 0.13 -11.93
N PRO A 35 2.19 0.09 -13.25
CA PRO A 35 3.31 0.75 -13.90
C PRO A 35 3.19 2.28 -14.00
N ASP A 36 1.97 2.84 -13.93
CA ASP A 36 1.79 4.28 -14.04
C ASP A 36 2.08 4.99 -12.71
N ARG A 37 2.55 6.25 -12.79
CA ARG A 37 2.89 7.04 -11.59
C ARG A 37 1.71 7.24 -10.65
N GLU A 38 0.49 7.34 -11.19
CA GLU A 38 -0.74 7.47 -10.41
C GLU A 38 -1.16 6.17 -9.73
N GLU A 39 -0.57 5.04 -10.10
CA GLU A 39 -0.82 3.71 -9.54
C GLU A 39 0.16 3.46 -8.38
N THR A 40 0.30 4.45 -7.50
CA THR A 40 1.12 4.39 -6.28
C THR A 40 0.34 4.99 -5.12
N LEU A 41 0.12 4.19 -4.08
CA LEU A 41 -0.54 4.61 -2.85
C LEU A 41 0.54 5.09 -1.86
N ILE A 42 0.40 6.32 -1.37
CA ILE A 42 1.31 6.89 -0.36
C ILE A 42 0.54 6.96 0.97
N LYS A 43 0.94 6.14 1.94
CA LYS A 43 0.38 6.08 3.31
C LYS A 43 1.10 7.09 4.22
N GLN A 44 2.42 7.20 4.05
CA GLN A 44 3.27 8.22 4.66
C GLN A 44 4.29 8.71 3.64
N HIS A 45 4.39 10.03 3.43
CA HIS A 45 5.33 10.59 2.46
C HIS A 45 6.73 10.66 3.08
N PRO A 46 7.80 10.15 2.43
CA PRO A 46 9.13 10.08 3.06
C PRO A 46 9.81 11.43 3.36
N PHE A 47 9.27 12.53 2.84
CA PHE A 47 9.84 13.87 2.94
C PHE A 47 8.90 14.91 3.56
N GLU A 48 7.74 14.48 4.06
CA GLU A 48 6.83 15.30 4.88
C GLU A 48 6.83 14.80 6.32
#